data_AF-A0A7Y2TYZ2-F1
#
_entry.id   AF-A0A7Y2TYZ2-F1
#
_cell.length_a   1.000
_cell.length_b   1.000
_cell.length_c   1.000
_cell.angle_alpha   90.00
_cell.angle_beta   90.00
_cell.angle_gamma   90.00
#
_symmetry.space_group_name_H-M   'P 1'
#
loop_
_entity.id
_entity.type
_entity.pdbx_description
1 polymer ?
#
loop_
_entity_poly.entity_id
_entity_poly.type
_entity_poly.pdbx_seq_one_letter_code
_entity_poly.pdbx_strand_id
1 'polypeptide(L)'
;MSLANIFDASVTVSSPPPGSVNVRVGKIVEGPGGRWVPCATKVEGGFFYSGLFQVGPGRRQVCSTDLALPCPEQALSRAIELASSAAS
;
A
#
# COMPACT_ATOMS: atom_id res chain seq x y z
N MET A 1 24.77 -3.01 -18.08
CA MET A 1 23.98 -1.90 -17.51
C MET A 1 23.81 -2.17 -16.04
N SER A 2 24.23 -1.23 -15.19
CA SER A 2 24.29 -1.42 -13.73
C SER A 2 22.89 -1.40 -13.11
N LEU A 3 22.56 -2.43 -12.32
CA LEU A 3 21.29 -2.58 -11.56
C LEU A 3 21.11 -1.52 -10.45
N ALA A 4 22.10 -0.65 -10.26
CA ALA A 4 22.15 0.35 -9.20
C ALA A 4 21.20 1.56 -9.41
N ASN A 5 20.52 1.66 -10.56
CA ASN A 5 19.69 2.83 -10.90
C ASN A 5 18.16 2.66 -10.71
N ILE A 6 17.66 1.61 -10.05
CA ILE A 6 16.20 1.32 -10.02
C ILE A 6 15.57 1.50 -8.63
N PHE A 7 16.34 1.51 -7.54
CA PHE A 7 15.80 1.57 -6.19
C PHE A 7 16.07 2.93 -5.54
N ASP A 8 15.31 3.93 -5.95
CA ASP A 8 14.86 4.93 -4.98
C ASP A 8 13.71 4.26 -4.18
N ALA A 9 14.06 3.31 -3.33
CA ALA A 9 13.12 2.45 -2.59
C ALA A 9 12.49 3.15 -1.38
N SER A 10 12.55 4.48 -1.33
CA SER A 10 11.90 5.26 -0.29
C SER A 10 10.44 5.46 -0.66
N VAL A 11 9.59 4.53 -0.24
CA VAL A 11 8.14 4.77 -0.20
C VAL A 11 7.83 5.48 1.11
N THR A 12 7.35 6.72 1.03
CA THR A 12 6.84 7.42 2.21
C THR A 12 5.50 6.82 2.58
N VAL A 13 5.48 6.20 3.75
CA VAL A 13 4.26 5.67 4.33
C VAL A 13 3.81 6.54 5.49
N SER A 14 2.51 6.78 5.56
CA SER A 14 1.89 7.47 6.69
C SER A 14 0.61 6.75 7.10
N SER A 15 0.05 7.15 8.24
CA SER A 15 -1.29 6.70 8.62
C SER A 15 -2.32 7.17 7.59
N PRO A 16 -3.40 6.40 7.36
CA PRO A 16 -4.48 6.86 6.49
C PRO A 16 -4.98 8.24 6.93
N PRO A 17 -5.18 9.19 6.00
CA PRO A 17 -5.72 10.50 6.34
C PRO A 17 -7.08 10.39 7.06
N PRO A 18 -7.43 11.33 7.96
CA PRO A 18 -8.75 11.35 8.60
C PRO A 18 -9.88 11.33 7.56
N GLY A 19 -10.94 10.58 7.85
CA GLY A 19 -12.10 10.43 6.95
C GLY A 19 -11.87 9.51 5.74
N SER A 20 -10.67 8.95 5.59
CA SER A 20 -10.38 7.98 4.54
C SER A 20 -11.03 6.62 4.81
N VAL A 21 -11.38 5.90 3.73
CA VAL A 21 -12.08 4.60 3.81
C VAL A 21 -11.48 3.63 2.82
N ASN A 22 -11.26 2.38 3.24
CA ASN A 22 -10.84 1.33 2.31
C ASN A 22 -12.02 0.91 1.44
N VAL A 23 -11.86 1.08 0.12
CA VAL A 23 -12.90 0.78 -0.87
C VAL A 23 -12.63 -0.51 -1.65
N ARG A 24 -11.39 -1.00 -1.60
CA ARG A 24 -10.98 -2.31 -2.12
C ARG A 24 -9.95 -2.93 -1.18
N VAL A 25 -10.01 -4.25 -1.05
CA VAL A 25 -9.07 -5.04 -0.25
C VAL A 25 -8.65 -6.21 -1.12
N GLY A 26 -7.34 -6.43 -1.23
CA GLY A 26 -6.75 -7.54 -1.96
C GLY A 26 -6.57 -8.77 -1.09
N LYS A 27 -5.99 -9.82 -1.69
CA LYS A 27 -5.65 -11.04 -0.97
C LYS A 27 -4.40 -10.84 -0.12
N ILE A 28 -4.28 -11.62 0.95
CA ILE A 28 -3.07 -11.63 1.78
C ILE A 28 -1.87 -12.03 0.90
N VAL A 29 -0.79 -11.26 1.02
CA VAL A 29 0.54 -11.57 0.49
C VAL A 29 1.40 -12.01 1.66
N GLU A 30 1.97 -13.20 1.57
CA GLU A 30 2.75 -13.82 2.66
C GLU A 30 4.19 -14.07 2.22
N GLY A 31 5.14 -13.82 3.12
CA GLY A 31 6.55 -14.12 2.92
C GLY A 31 7.38 -13.93 4.20
N PRO A 32 8.72 -14.05 4.13
CA PRO A 32 9.61 -13.89 5.28
C PRO A 32 9.46 -12.53 6.01
N GLY A 33 9.14 -11.46 5.27
CA GLY A 33 8.84 -10.13 5.80
C GLY A 33 7.48 -10.01 6.51
N GLY A 34 6.70 -11.08 6.52
CA GLY A 34 5.41 -11.19 7.21
C GLY A 34 4.24 -11.35 6.25
N ARG A 35 3.05 -11.04 6.78
CA ARG A 35 1.78 -11.18 6.05
C ARG A 35 1.13 -9.81 5.92
N TRP A 36 0.82 -9.44 4.70
CA TRP A 36 0.35 -8.11 4.34
C TRP A 36 -0.96 -8.19 3.56
N VAL A 37 -1.94 -7.38 3.91
CA VAL A 37 -3.19 -7.22 3.15
C VAL A 37 -3.11 -5.89 2.40
N PRO A 38 -2.99 -5.89 1.07
CA PRO A 38 -3.06 -4.68 0.28
C PRO A 38 -4.49 -4.15 0.22
N CYS A 39 -4.66 -2.84 0.23
CA CYS A 39 -5.95 -2.18 0.08
C CYS A 39 -5.85 -0.90 -0.74
N ALA A 40 -6.98 -0.48 -1.32
CA ALA A 40 -7.14 0.85 -1.88
C ALA A 40 -7.94 1.70 -0.90
N THR A 41 -7.37 2.83 -0.51
CA THR A 41 -7.97 3.75 0.47
C THR A 41 -8.44 4.99 -0.25
N LYS A 42 -9.75 5.21 -0.30
CA LYS A 42 -10.34 6.44 -0.81
C LYS A 42 -10.04 7.58 0.15
N VAL A 43 -9.56 8.68 -0.40
CA VAL A 43 -9.32 9.94 0.32
C VAL A 43 -10.20 11.04 -0.26
N GLU A 44 -10.12 12.23 0.34
CA GLU A 44 -10.83 13.41 -0.14
C GLU A 44 -10.47 13.74 -1.61
N GLY A 45 -11.36 14.43 -2.31
CA GLY A 45 -11.14 14.81 -3.72
C GLY A 45 -11.34 13.68 -4.73
N GLY A 46 -11.80 12.50 -4.31
CA GLY A 46 -12.08 11.38 -5.21
C GLY A 46 -10.84 10.57 -5.61
N PHE A 47 -9.72 10.80 -4.94
CA PHE A 47 -8.48 10.06 -5.15
C PHE A 47 -8.36 8.84 -4.24
N PHE A 48 -7.38 7.99 -4.54
CA PHE A 48 -7.10 6.75 -3.83
C PHE A 48 -5.62 6.63 -3.51
N TYR A 49 -5.31 6.19 -2.29
CA TYR A 49 -3.96 5.81 -1.89
C TYR A 49 -3.82 4.28 -1.82
N SER A 50 -2.59 3.84 -2.00
CA SER A 50 -2.20 2.43 -1.87
C SER A 50 -1.92 2.13 -0.40
N GLY A 51 -2.71 1.28 0.22
CA GLY A 51 -2.61 0.94 1.63
C GLY A 51 -2.14 -0.50 1.87
N LEU A 52 -1.53 -0.73 3.03
CA LEU A 52 -1.13 -2.04 3.54
C LEU A 52 -1.60 -2.21 4.98
N PHE A 53 -2.14 -3.39 5.28
CA PHE A 53 -2.30 -3.86 6.65
C PHE A 53 -1.31 -4.98 6.93
N GLN A 54 -0.64 -4.92 8.07
CA GLN A 54 0.08 -6.09 8.57
C GLN A 54 -0.88 -7.02 9.32
N VAL A 55 -0.86 -8.31 9.05
CA VAL A 55 -1.70 -9.29 9.75
C VAL A 55 -1.07 -9.66 11.09
N GLY A 56 -1.75 -9.31 12.19
CA GLY A 56 -1.35 -9.71 13.54
C GLY A 56 -1.94 -8.80 14.64
N PRO A 57 -1.78 -9.17 15.93
CA PRO A 57 -2.30 -8.38 17.04
C PRO A 57 -1.74 -6.95 17.07
N GLY A 58 -2.61 -5.95 17.23
CA GLY A 58 -2.24 -4.54 17.40
C GLY A 58 -1.68 -3.84 16.16
N ARG A 59 -1.78 -4.46 14.97
CA ARG A 59 -1.22 -3.90 13.74
C ARG A 59 -2.11 -2.81 13.13
N ARG A 60 -1.47 -1.80 12.55
CA ARG A 60 -2.08 -0.60 11.95
C ARG A 60 -1.96 -0.62 10.43
N GLN A 61 -2.90 0.03 9.77
CA GLN A 61 -2.80 0.34 8.34
C GLN A 61 -1.76 1.42 8.11
N VAL A 62 -1.04 1.31 7.01
CA VAL A 62 -0.22 2.38 6.43
C VAL A 62 -0.63 2.64 5.00
N CYS A 63 -0.46 3.87 4.52
CA CYS A 63 -0.73 4.28 3.15
C CYS A 63 0.53 4.88 2.53
N SER A 64 0.83 4.52 1.29
CA SER A 64 1.75 5.28 0.46
C SER A 64 1.05 6.56 0.03
N THR A 65 1.52 7.69 0.54
CA THR A 65 0.98 9.03 0.27
C THR A 65 1.75 9.77 -0.82
N ASP A 66 2.80 9.15 -1.37
CA ASP A 66 3.60 9.74 -2.45
C ASP A 66 2.82 9.86 -3.76
N LEU A 67 1.79 9.03 -3.95
CA LEU A 67 1.05 8.94 -5.20
C LEU A 67 -0.45 8.79 -4.96
N ALA A 68 -1.19 9.85 -5.24
CA ALA A 68 -2.65 9.84 -5.36
C ALA A 68 -3.06 9.25 -6.71
N LEU A 69 -3.90 8.22 -6.69
CA LEU A 69 -4.35 7.52 -7.89
C LEU A 69 -5.81 7.85 -8.21
N PRO A 70 -6.19 7.89 -9.49
CA PRO A 70 -7.53 8.31 -9.92
C PRO A 70 -8.60 7.21 -9.77
N CYS A 71 -8.22 5.95 -9.64
CA CYS A 71 -9.17 4.85 -9.47
C CYS A 71 -8.69 3.80 -8.45
N PRO A 72 -9.62 3.09 -7.80
CA PRO A 72 -9.27 2.17 -6.74
C PRO A 72 -8.55 0.91 -7.25
N GLU A 73 -8.74 0.51 -8.50
CA GLU A 73 -8.07 -0.64 -9.11
C GLU A 73 -6.56 -0.39 -9.31
N GLN A 74 -6.18 0.83 -9.70
CA GLN A 74 -4.77 1.22 -9.80
C GLN A 74 -4.11 1.28 -8.41
N ALA A 75 -4.81 1.86 -7.42
CA ALA A 75 -4.32 1.90 -6.05
C ALA A 75 -4.16 0.50 -5.45
N LEU A 76 -5.08 -0.42 -5.75
CA LEU A 76 -4.93 -1.80 -5.29
C LEU A 76 -3.77 -2.52 -5.99
N SER A 77 -3.59 -2.34 -7.30
CA SER A 77 -2.48 -2.96 -8.03
C SER A 77 -1.13 -2.51 -7.49
N ARG A 78 -0.97 -1.21 -7.24
CA ARG A 78 0.22 -0.64 -6.60
C ARG A 78 0.40 -1.16 -5.17
N ALA A 79 -0.68 -1.27 -4.39
CA ALA A 79 -0.63 -1.86 -3.05
C ALA A 79 -0.16 -3.32 -3.07
N ILE A 80 -0.53 -4.11 -4.08
CA ILE A 80 -0.06 -5.50 -4.24
C ILE A 80 1.45 -5.55 -4.50
N GLU A 81 1.99 -4.64 -5.34
CA GLU A 81 3.43 -4.53 -5.55
C GLU A 81 4.16 -4.19 -4.24
N LEU A 82 3.64 -3.21 -3.49
CA LEU A 82 4.19 -2.82 -2.19
C LEU A 82 4.13 -3.96 -1.17
N ALA A 83 3.02 -4.69 -1.13
CA ALA A 83 2.85 -5.86 -0.25
C ALA A 83 3.85 -6.96 -0.60
N SER A 84 4.10 -7.18 -1.89
CA SER A 84 5.07 -8.18 -2.37
C SER A 84 6.49 -7.82 -1.95
N SER A 85 6.88 -6.55 -2.10
CA SER A 85 8.18 -6.05 -1.64
C SER A 85 8.33 -6.05 -0.11
N ALA A 86 7.24 -5.83 0.63
CA ALA A 86 7.26 -5.88 2.10
C ALA A 86 7.24 -7.32 2.66
N ALA A 87 6.76 -8.28 1.87
CA ALA A 87 6.70 -9.69 2.23
C ALA A 87 8.01 -10.43 1.91
N SER A 88 8.80 -9.95 0.93
CA SER A 88 10.07 -10.57 0.52
C SER A 88 11.17 -10.46 1.57
#